data_AF-A0A3A9F2T9-F1
#
_entry.id   AF-A0A3A9F2T9-F1
#
_cell.length_a   1.000
_cell.length_b   1.000
_cell.length_c   1.000
_cell.angle_alpha   90.00
_cell.angle_beta   90.00
_cell.angle_gamma   90.00
#
_symmetry.space_group_name_H-M   'P 1'
#
loop_
_entity.id
_entity.type
_entity.pdbx_description
1 polymer ?
#
loop_
_entity_poly.entity_id
_entity_poly.type
_entity_poly.pdbx_seq_one_letter_code
_entity_poly.pdbx_strand_id
1 'polypeptide(L)'
;MKMAMKDGQILIKDADNTQFTIIKSWSKMKWSRAERMFYGPAEIELLNKLAGIVRLPGPIEAERQRLNEIAQAVDAERMKTDPEPLYKYPVKFPLFKHQTRAANMALITFGLVPPPGKEAEHGST
;
A
#
# COMPACT_ATOMS: atom_id res chain seq x y z
N MET A 1 22.31 -5.55 -1.08
CA MET A 1 20.99 -5.49 -1.74
C MET A 1 20.72 -4.11 -2.28
N LYS A 2 20.42 -4.00 -3.58
CA LYS A 2 19.96 -2.78 -4.24
C LYS A 2 18.50 -2.96 -4.63
N MET A 3 17.69 -1.93 -4.42
CA MET A 3 16.27 -1.97 -4.76
C MET A 3 15.88 -0.78 -5.60
N ALA A 4 14.97 -1.01 -6.53
CA ALA A 4 14.31 0.03 -7.31
C ALA A 4 12.82 -0.28 -7.39
N MET A 5 12.02 0.77 -7.55
CA MET A 5 10.59 0.66 -7.84
C MET A 5 10.35 1.15 -9.27
N LYS A 6 9.65 0.36 -10.08
CA LYS A 6 9.33 0.69 -11.47
C LYS A 6 7.99 0.06 -11.86
N ASP A 7 7.09 0.83 -12.44
CA ASP A 7 5.79 0.36 -12.96
C ASP A 7 4.98 -0.45 -11.93
N GLY A 8 4.97 0.01 -10.67
CA GLY A 8 4.29 -0.69 -9.57
C GLY A 8 4.99 -1.99 -9.11
N GLN A 9 6.21 -2.25 -9.57
CA GLN A 9 7.02 -3.40 -9.19
C GLN A 9 8.24 -3.00 -8.37
N ILE A 10 8.62 -3.87 -7.44
CA ILE A 10 9.88 -3.84 -6.71
C ILE A 10 10.87 -4.76 -7.42
N LEU A 11 12.03 -4.20 -7.77
CA LEU A 11 13.17 -4.89 -8.37
C LEU A 11 14.28 -4.97 -7.33
N ILE A 12 14.86 -6.16 -7.15
CA ILE A 12 15.94 -6.38 -6.16
C ILE A 12 17.12 -7.08 -6.83
N LYS A 13 18.31 -6.45 -6.72
CA LYS A 13 19.61 -6.99 -7.14
C LYS A 13 20.57 -7.10 -5.96
N ASP A 14 21.64 -7.86 -6.14
CA ASP A 14 22.75 -7.97 -5.17
C ASP A 14 22.27 -8.40 -3.76
N ALA A 15 21.32 -9.34 -3.68
CA ALA A 15 20.94 -9.99 -2.43
C ALA A 15 21.97 -11.09 -2.09
N ASP A 16 22.40 -11.16 -0.84
CA ASP A 16 23.26 -12.26 -0.38
C ASP A 16 22.49 -13.60 -0.28
N ASN A 17 23.19 -14.71 -0.02
CA ASN A 17 22.56 -16.03 0.02
C ASN A 17 21.46 -16.17 1.08
N THR A 18 21.62 -15.51 2.22
CA THR A 18 20.64 -15.52 3.31
C THR A 18 19.40 -14.74 2.91
N GLN A 19 19.58 -13.51 2.43
CA GLN A 19 18.52 -12.66 1.91
C GLN A 19 17.78 -13.31 0.74
N PHE A 20 18.52 -13.93 -0.18
CA PHE A 20 17.94 -14.65 -1.32
C PHE A 20 17.01 -15.78 -0.87
N THR A 21 17.46 -16.59 0.09
CA THR A 21 16.68 -17.71 0.63
C THR A 21 15.42 -17.21 1.35
N ILE A 22 15.55 -16.14 2.15
CA ILE A 22 14.43 -15.50 2.84
C ILE A 22 13.42 -14.92 1.85
N ILE A 23 13.86 -14.12 0.87
CA ILE A 23 12.97 -13.50 -0.12
C ILE A 23 12.24 -14.57 -0.93
N LYS A 24 12.93 -15.63 -1.33
CA LYS A 24 12.35 -16.74 -2.09
C LYS A 24 11.30 -17.51 -1.28
N SER A 25 11.47 -17.68 0.03
CA SER A 25 10.53 -18.43 0.87
C SER A 25 9.16 -17.75 0.99
N TRP A 26 9.10 -16.43 0.80
CA TRP A 26 7.83 -15.68 0.87
C TRP A 26 6.89 -15.97 -0.30
N SER A 27 7.36 -16.53 -1.41
CA SER A 27 6.56 -16.80 -2.63
C SER A 27 5.83 -15.57 -3.20
N LYS A 28 6.33 -14.36 -2.93
CA LYS A 28 5.75 -13.07 -3.40
C LYS A 28 6.52 -12.41 -4.54
N MET A 29 7.71 -12.92 -4.87
CA MET A 29 8.56 -12.38 -5.93
C MET A 29 8.99 -13.49 -6.87
N LYS A 30 9.17 -13.15 -8.15
CA LYS A 30 9.74 -14.02 -9.17
C LYS A 30 11.23 -13.75 -9.28
N TRP A 31 12.02 -14.81 -9.44
CA TRP A 31 13.45 -14.70 -9.72
C TRP A 31 13.69 -14.75 -11.23
N SER A 32 14.29 -13.69 -11.78
CA SER A 32 14.80 -13.69 -13.15
C SER A 32 16.25 -14.17 -13.15
N ARG A 33 16.51 -15.32 -13.79
CA ARG A 33 17.87 -15.84 -13.96
C ARG A 33 18.69 -14.99 -14.94
N ALA A 34 18.06 -14.50 -16.00
CA ALA A 34 18.72 -13.69 -17.02
C ALA A 34 19.22 -12.36 -16.45
N GLU A 35 18.36 -11.67 -15.70
CA GLU A 35 18.67 -10.36 -15.10
C GLU A 35 19.32 -10.44 -13.72
N ARG A 36 19.42 -11.66 -13.17
CA ARG A 36 19.89 -11.94 -11.81
C ARG A 36 19.21 -11.04 -10.76
N MET A 37 17.89 -10.94 -10.83
CA MET A 37 17.09 -10.08 -9.95
C MET A 37 15.77 -10.71 -9.54
N PHE A 38 15.29 -10.33 -8.34
CA PHE A 38 13.89 -10.53 -7.99
C PHE A 38 13.04 -9.40 -8.53
N TYR A 39 11.81 -9.72 -8.93
CA TYR A 39 10.79 -8.75 -9.29
C TYR A 39 9.43 -9.21 -8.74
N GLY A 40 8.64 -8.27 -8.24
CA GLY A 40 7.31 -8.53 -7.67
C GLY A 40 6.52 -7.24 -7.49
N PRO A 41 5.21 -7.31 -7.26
CA PRO A 41 4.38 -6.13 -7.08
C PRO A 41 4.75 -5.37 -5.81
N ALA A 42 4.66 -4.04 -5.82
CA ALA A 42 4.92 -3.16 -4.69
C ALA A 42 3.75 -3.18 -3.68
N GLU A 43 3.50 -4.34 -3.08
CA GLU A 43 2.41 -4.56 -2.14
C GLU A 43 2.86 -4.31 -0.69
N ILE A 44 1.92 -3.84 0.15
CA ILE A 44 2.14 -3.52 1.56
C ILE A 44 2.84 -4.65 2.33
N GLU A 45 2.40 -5.90 2.15
CA GLU A 45 2.97 -7.04 2.87
C GLU A 45 4.40 -7.33 2.43
N LEU A 46 4.70 -7.22 1.13
CA LEU A 46 6.06 -7.40 0.62
C LEU A 46 6.98 -6.32 1.17
N LEU A 47 6.55 -5.05 1.12
CA LEU A 47 7.34 -3.93 1.62
C LEU A 47 7.58 -4.02 3.12
N ASN A 48 6.59 -4.45 3.91
CA ASN A 48 6.75 -4.67 5.35
C ASN A 48 7.72 -5.82 5.66
N LYS A 49 7.67 -6.92 4.90
CA LYS A 49 8.65 -8.02 5.03
C LYS A 49 10.08 -7.57 4.68
N LEU A 50 10.23 -6.78 3.60
CA LEU A 50 11.53 -6.24 3.19
C LEU A 50 12.11 -5.28 4.24
N ALA A 51 11.28 -4.39 4.80
CA ALA A 51 11.68 -3.50 5.90
C ALA A 51 12.15 -4.24 7.15
N GLY A 52 11.66 -5.47 7.37
CA GLY A 52 12.08 -6.32 8.49
C GLY A 52 13.48 -6.92 8.36
N ILE A 53 14.05 -6.97 7.14
CA ILE A 53 15.38 -7.57 6.90
C ILE A 53 16.45 -6.54 6.52
N VAL A 54 16.05 -5.39 5.98
CA VAL A 54 16.96 -4.32 5.55
C VAL A 54 16.31 -2.94 5.67
N ARG A 55 17.13 -1.89 5.76
CA ARG A 55 16.66 -0.51 5.62
C ARG A 55 16.27 -0.24 4.16
N LEU A 56 15.02 0.14 3.93
CA LEU A 56 14.52 0.44 2.59
C LEU A 56 15.09 1.78 2.06
N PRO A 57 15.36 1.89 0.75
CA PRO A 57 15.64 3.18 0.11
C PRO A 57 14.47 4.16 0.27
N GLY A 58 14.78 5.46 0.38
CA GLY A 58 13.80 6.52 0.67
C GLY A 58 12.49 6.45 -0.13
N PRO A 59 12.52 6.34 -1.47
CA PRO A 59 11.29 6.24 -2.27
C PRO A 59 10.43 5.01 -1.96
N ILE A 60 11.06 3.86 -1.66
CA ILE A 60 10.37 2.61 -1.35
C ILE A 60 9.81 2.64 0.07
N GLU A 61 10.56 3.24 1.01
CA GLU A 61 10.11 3.47 2.37
C GLU A 61 8.91 4.42 2.42
N ALA A 62 8.92 5.48 1.61
CA ALA A 62 7.79 6.39 1.46
C ALA A 62 6.54 5.67 0.92
N GLU A 63 6.71 4.81 -0.09
CA GLU A 63 5.61 3.98 -0.61
C GLU A 63 5.05 3.03 0.47
N ARG A 64 5.95 2.36 1.21
CA ARG A 64 5.56 1.49 2.33
C ARG A 64 4.75 2.26 3.36
N GLN A 65 5.19 3.45 3.75
CA GLN A 65 4.49 4.30 4.71
C GLN A 65 3.11 4.70 4.16
N ARG A 66 3.02 5.18 2.91
CA ARG A 66 1.74 5.50 2.27
C ARG A 66 0.76 4.34 2.30
N LEU A 67 1.21 3.14 1.93
CA LEU A 67 0.35 1.95 1.93
C LEU A 67 -0.10 1.55 3.34
N ASN A 68 0.78 1.66 4.35
CA ASN A 68 0.40 1.38 5.73
C ASN A 68 -0.60 2.42 6.28
N GLU A 69 -0.44 3.69 5.94
CA GLU A 69 -1.40 4.75 6.32
C GLU A 69 -2.78 4.48 5.71
N ILE A 70 -2.84 4.13 4.42
CA ILE A 70 -4.09 3.75 3.73
C ILE A 70 -4.72 2.55 4.44
N ALA A 71 -3.95 1.50 4.72
CA ALA A 71 -4.45 0.30 5.39
C ALA A 71 -5.03 0.62 6.79
N GLN A 72 -4.32 1.45 7.58
CA GLN A 72 -4.78 1.88 8.90
C GLN A 72 -6.08 2.69 8.81
N ALA A 73 -6.20 3.61 7.85
CA ALA A 73 -7.42 4.38 7.65
C ALA A 73 -8.61 3.51 7.24
N VAL A 74 -8.37 2.54 6.35
CA VAL A 74 -9.39 1.56 5.95
C VAL A 74 -9.83 0.70 7.13
N ASP A 75 -8.89 0.25 7.97
CA ASP A 75 -9.20 -0.54 9.16
C ASP A 75 -9.95 0.30 10.22
N ALA A 76 -9.58 1.57 10.41
CA ALA A 76 -10.31 2.49 11.28
C ALA A 76 -11.75 2.69 10.79
N GLU A 77 -11.95 2.92 9.49
CA GLU A 77 -13.28 3.03 8.87
C GLU A 77 -14.09 1.75 9.03
N ARG A 78 -13.43 0.58 8.90
CA ARG A 78 -14.07 -0.73 9.09
C ARG A 78 -14.67 -0.87 10.49
N MET A 79 -14.00 -0.32 11.50
CA MET A 79 -14.40 -0.41 12.91
C MET A 79 -15.39 0.66 13.36
N LYS A 80 -15.70 1.69 12.55
CA LYS A 80 -16.66 2.73 12.93
C LYS A 80 -18.08 2.19 13.06
N THR A 81 -18.71 2.39 14.21
CA THR A 81 -20.10 2.01 14.50
C THR A 81 -21.09 2.75 13.59
N ASP A 82 -20.90 4.07 13.46
CA ASP A 82 -21.74 4.97 12.69
C ASP A 82 -20.88 5.69 11.62
N PRO A 83 -20.70 5.08 10.44
CA PRO A 83 -19.87 5.66 9.39
C PRO A 83 -20.61 6.81 8.69
N GLU A 84 -19.96 7.97 8.60
CA GLU A 84 -20.44 9.13 7.86
C GLU A 84 -19.89 9.15 6.43
N PRO A 85 -20.68 9.51 5.41
CA PRO A 85 -20.20 9.61 4.04
C PRO A 85 -19.02 10.59 3.88
N LEU A 86 -17.90 10.11 3.35
CA LEU A 86 -16.74 10.97 3.02
C LEU A 86 -16.97 11.84 1.77
N TYR A 87 -18.00 11.54 0.99
CA TYR A 87 -18.36 12.29 -0.22
C TYR A 87 -19.88 12.28 -0.41
N LYS A 88 -20.39 13.20 -1.24
CA LYS A 88 -21.78 13.19 -1.67
C LYS A 88 -22.00 12.08 -2.70
N TYR A 89 -22.34 10.88 -2.22
CA TYR A 89 -22.61 9.75 -3.09
C TYR A 89 -23.80 10.00 -4.03
N PRO A 90 -23.69 9.73 -5.34
CA PRO A 90 -24.71 10.03 -6.33
C PRO A 90 -25.85 9.00 -6.30
N VAL A 91 -26.57 8.92 -5.19
CA VAL A 91 -27.69 8.00 -4.97
C VAL A 91 -28.94 8.75 -4.57
N LYS A 92 -30.10 8.21 -4.97
CA LYS A 92 -31.41 8.83 -4.71
C LYS A 92 -31.84 8.73 -3.24
N PHE A 93 -31.49 7.62 -2.57
CA PHE A 93 -31.85 7.35 -1.18
C PHE A 93 -30.58 7.31 -0.30
N PRO A 94 -30.70 7.60 1.00
CA PRO A 94 -29.58 7.46 1.92
C PRO A 94 -29.02 6.03 1.91
N LEU A 95 -27.68 5.92 1.92
CA LEU A 95 -26.99 4.63 2.00
C LEU A 95 -27.17 4.01 3.39
N PHE A 96 -27.27 2.68 3.43
CA PHE A 96 -27.15 1.94 4.68
C PHE A 96 -25.72 2.02 5.22
N LYS A 97 -25.55 1.90 6.54
CA LYS A 97 -24.24 1.99 7.22
C LYS A 97 -23.15 1.15 6.56
N HIS A 98 -23.45 -0.11 6.22
CA HIS A 98 -22.48 -1.01 5.58
C HIS A 98 -22.09 -0.56 4.16
N GLN A 99 -23.02 0.07 3.42
CA GLN A 99 -22.75 0.63 2.10
C GLN A 99 -21.90 1.90 2.21
N THR A 100 -22.22 2.79 3.16
CA THR A 100 -21.41 3.99 3.44
C THR A 100 -19.99 3.60 3.80
N ARG A 101 -19.82 2.62 4.69
CA ARG A 101 -18.50 2.08 5.07
C ARG A 101 -17.73 1.52 3.87
N ALA A 102 -18.38 0.68 3.05
CA ALA A 102 -17.74 0.10 1.88
C ALA A 102 -17.33 1.18 0.86
N ALA A 103 -18.19 2.17 0.63
CA ALA A 103 -17.89 3.30 -0.26
C ALA A 103 -16.73 4.15 0.28
N ASN A 104 -16.73 4.47 1.57
CA ASN A 104 -15.64 5.21 2.23
C ASN A 104 -14.30 4.44 2.10
N MET A 105 -14.29 3.14 2.41
CA MET A 105 -13.09 2.31 2.29
C MET A 105 -12.57 2.26 0.85
N ALA A 106 -13.45 2.20 -0.14
CA ALA A 106 -13.06 2.24 -1.56
C ALA A 106 -12.41 3.59 -1.92
N LEU A 107 -13.02 4.71 -1.52
CA LEU A 107 -12.47 6.05 -1.77
C LEU A 107 -11.06 6.20 -1.19
N ILE A 108 -10.84 5.72 0.04
CA ILE A 108 -9.52 5.75 0.70
C ILE A 108 -8.53 4.85 -0.04
N THR A 109 -8.92 3.61 -0.36
CA THR A 109 -8.04 2.61 -1.00
C THR A 109 -7.57 3.06 -2.38
N PHE A 110 -8.46 3.67 -3.17
CA PHE A 110 -8.14 4.19 -4.50
C PHE A 110 -7.49 5.58 -4.48
N GLY A 111 -7.28 6.17 -3.30
CA GLY A 111 -6.65 7.48 -3.16
C GLY A 111 -7.51 8.65 -3.67
N LEU A 112 -8.83 8.46 -3.75
CA LEU A 112 -9.77 9.51 -4.15
C LEU A 112 -10.07 10.48 -3.01
N VAL A 113 -9.90 10.03 -1.76
CA VAL A 113 -9.99 10.85 -0.55
C VAL A 113 -8.76 10.52 0.31
N PRO A 114 -8.09 11.53 0.88
CA PRO A 114 -6.96 11.29 1.77
C PRO A 114 -7.39 10.54 3.04
N PRO A 115 -6.51 9.69 3.61
CA PRO A 115 -6.71 9.12 4.94
C PRO A 115 -7.07 10.19 5.99
N PRO A 116 -8.09 9.98 6.83
CA PRO A 116 -8.44 10.92 7.88
C PRO A 116 -7.26 11.13 8.84
N GLY A 117 -6.87 12.39 9.07
CA GLY A 117 -5.72 12.76 9.90
C GLY A 117 -4.58 13.47 9.15
N LYS A 118 -4.59 13.46 7.81
CA LYS A 118 -3.88 14.44 7.00
C LYS A 118 -4.93 15.38 6.41
N GLU A 119 -4.91 16.64 6.83
CA GLU A 119 -5.63 17.69 6.10
C GLU A 119 -5.23 17.55 4.63
N ALA A 120 -6.21 17.57 3.73
CA ALA A 120 -5.93 17.61 2.31
C ALA A 120 -5.10 18.87 2.06
N GLU A 121 -3.79 18.74 1.87
CA GLU A 121 -3.01 19.72 1.13
C GLU A 121 -3.52 19.69 -0.32
N HIS A 122 -4.75 20.20 -0.50
CA HIS A 122 -5.21 20.66 -1.79
C HIS A 122 -4.34 21.86 -2.11
N GLY A 123 -3.26 21.59 -2.83
CA GLY A 123 -2.52 22.58 -3.57
C GLY A 123 -3.51 23.45 -4.33
N SER A 124 -3.68 24.68 -3.84
CA SER A 124 -4.20 25.77 -4.63
C SER A 124 -3.18 26.02 -5.73
N THR A 125 -3.52 25.65 -6.96
CA THR A 125 -2.96 26.28 -8.16
C THR A 125 -4.01 26.24 -9.26
#